data_AF-A0A951BR65-F1
#
_entry.id   AF-A0A951BR65-F1
#
_cell.length_a   1.000
_cell.length_b   1.000
_cell.length_c   1.000
_cell.angle_alpha   90.00
_cell.angle_beta   90.00
_cell.angle_gamma   90.00
#
_symmetry.space_group_name_H-M   'P 1'
#
loop_
_entity.id
_entity.type
_entity.pdbx_description
1 polymer ?
#
loop_
_entity_poly.entity_id
_entity_poly.type
_entity_poly.pdbx_seq_one_letter_code
_entity_poly.pdbx_strand_id
1 'polypeptide(L)'
;MRAIPADAIGYRDTAVRKAASREEGFTLIELMIVVTIIGILAAIAIPRYIQYVRASQTAEVGQIAGQMVAAMQSYEDAQSLTPAAAQTLFNSTILTPDTIPSGDTDITTIVPQLNIPKNASFTYTVSAIVATAGAQNGDVAYCITATGRANAGIPNGIVLYSSSPSLTNAGGWQGRMNNKPYLGALTTTTGLVAGGYCAASGASQATQS
;
A
#
# COMPACT_ATOMS: atom_id res chain seq x y z
N MET A 1 3.79 34.57 102.00
CA MET A 1 4.77 34.37 100.92
C MET A 1 5.26 32.93 100.96
N ARG A 2 4.67 32.03 100.17
CA ARG A 2 5.30 30.79 99.69
C ARG A 2 4.51 30.25 98.49
N ALA A 3 5.18 30.14 97.36
CA ALA A 3 4.60 29.79 96.06
C ALA A 3 4.30 28.28 95.96
N ILE A 4 3.23 27.94 95.24
CA ILE A 4 2.93 26.58 94.78
C ILE A 4 3.77 26.37 93.50
N PRO A 5 4.66 25.36 93.41
CA PRO A 5 5.36 25.08 92.16
C PRO A 5 4.39 24.43 91.16
N ALA A 6 4.36 25.01 89.96
CA ALA A 6 3.71 24.43 88.80
C ALA A 6 4.60 23.32 88.26
N ASP A 7 4.19 22.08 88.45
CA ASP A 7 4.79 20.94 87.74
C ASP A 7 3.71 19.97 87.29
N ALA A 8 3.96 19.41 86.10
CA ALA A 8 3.28 18.28 85.48
C ALA A 8 1.94 18.54 84.75
N ILE A 9 2.01 19.20 83.59
CA ILE A 9 1.20 18.77 82.45
C ILE A 9 2.16 18.26 81.37
N GLY A 10 2.41 16.95 81.40
CA GLY A 10 3.22 16.26 80.41
C GLY A 10 2.53 16.25 79.04
N TYR A 11 3.05 17.02 78.09
CA TYR A 11 2.71 16.92 76.68
C TYR A 11 3.33 15.64 76.11
N ARG A 12 2.53 14.60 75.92
CA ARG A 12 2.95 13.37 75.23
C ARG A 12 2.95 13.66 73.73
N ASP A 13 4.12 13.96 73.20
CA ASP A 13 4.36 14.05 71.75
C ASP A 13 4.24 12.65 71.14
N THR A 14 3.08 12.32 70.58
CA THR A 14 2.90 11.11 69.77
C THR A 14 3.53 11.36 68.41
N ALA A 15 4.82 11.12 68.29
CA ALA A 15 5.53 11.14 67.02
C ALA A 15 4.93 10.10 66.06
N VAL A 16 4.13 10.58 65.10
CA VAL A 16 3.66 9.81 63.96
C VAL A 16 4.88 9.42 63.12
N ARG A 17 5.32 8.16 63.19
CA ARG A 17 6.37 7.64 62.31
C ARG A 17 5.80 7.56 60.88
N LYS A 18 6.17 8.53 60.05
CA LYS A 18 5.96 8.47 58.60
C LYS A 18 6.78 7.30 58.06
N ALA A 19 6.12 6.23 57.62
CA ALA A 19 6.79 5.13 56.92
C ALA A 19 7.40 5.72 55.64
N ALA A 20 8.74 5.75 55.57
CA ALA A 20 9.44 6.16 54.37
C ALA A 20 9.16 5.13 53.27
N SER A 21 8.41 5.52 52.24
CA SER A 21 8.34 4.76 50.99
C SER A 21 9.76 4.66 50.45
N ARG A 22 10.31 3.44 50.38
CA ARG A 22 11.54 3.20 49.62
C ARG A 22 11.21 3.52 48.16
N GLU A 23 11.78 4.60 47.64
CA GLU A 23 11.82 4.82 46.20
C GLU A 23 12.77 3.78 45.61
N GLU A 24 12.20 2.70 45.08
CA GLU A 24 12.93 1.72 44.28
C GLU A 24 13.20 2.33 42.91
N GLY A 25 14.38 2.92 42.74
CA GLY A 25 14.84 3.41 41.45
C GLY A 25 15.30 2.27 40.54
N PHE A 26 14.98 2.36 39.25
CA PHE A 26 15.49 1.45 38.21
C PHE A 26 17.02 1.47 38.19
N THR A 27 17.64 0.29 38.09
CA THR A 27 19.10 0.20 37.98
C THR A 27 19.54 0.51 36.55
N LEU A 28 20.71 1.16 36.40
CA LEU A 28 21.32 1.38 35.06
C LEU A 28 21.55 0.06 34.31
N ILE A 29 21.83 -1.01 35.04
CA ILE A 29 22.04 -2.34 34.47
C ILE A 29 20.74 -2.96 33.95
N GLU A 30 19.60 -2.79 34.64
CA GLU A 30 18.29 -3.20 34.11
C GLU A 30 18.00 -2.50 32.79
N LEU A 31 18.25 -1.19 32.73
CA LEU A 31 17.99 -0.42 31.52
C LEU A 31 18.92 -0.85 30.37
N MET A 32 20.20 -1.15 30.64
CA MET A 32 21.13 -1.64 29.62
C MET A 32 20.69 -2.97 29.01
N ILE A 33 20.24 -3.91 29.84
CA ILE A 33 19.77 -5.23 29.36
C ILE A 33 18.50 -5.06 28.54
N VAL A 34 17.54 -4.24 29.01
CA VAL A 34 16.27 -4.00 28.31
C VAL A 34 16.51 -3.40 26.92
N VAL A 35 17.34 -2.36 26.82
CA VAL A 35 17.66 -1.73 25.53
C VAL A 35 18.37 -2.71 24.59
N THR A 36 19.24 -3.57 25.11
CA THR A 36 19.93 -4.60 24.31
C THR A 36 18.95 -5.62 23.75
N ILE A 37 18.02 -6.12 24.57
CA ILE A 37 17.00 -7.07 24.13
C ILE A 37 16.09 -6.43 23.07
N ILE A 38 15.63 -5.19 23.30
CA ILE A 38 14.83 -4.44 22.32
C ILE A 38 15.61 -4.24 21.01
N GLY A 39 16.92 -3.96 21.08
CA GLY A 39 17.78 -3.81 19.92
C GLY A 39 17.85 -5.07 19.05
N ILE A 40 18.01 -6.25 19.67
CA ILE A 40 18.02 -7.54 18.96
C ILE A 40 16.66 -7.82 18.29
N LEU A 41 15.56 -7.59 19.03
CA LEU A 41 14.22 -7.78 18.50
C LEU A 41 13.93 -6.83 17.33
N ALA A 42 14.30 -5.55 17.45
CA ALA A 42 14.12 -4.55 16.41
C ALA A 42 14.88 -4.90 15.12
N ALA A 43 16.11 -5.41 15.23
CA ALA A 43 16.93 -5.79 14.08
C ALA A 43 16.28 -6.87 13.19
N ILE A 44 15.53 -7.79 13.79
CA ILE A 44 14.81 -8.86 13.06
C ILE A 44 13.40 -8.40 12.66
N ALA A 45 12.72 -7.65 13.53
CA ALA A 45 11.33 -7.25 13.34
C ALA A 45 11.16 -6.18 12.25
N ILE A 46 12.02 -5.17 12.19
CA ILE A 46 11.92 -4.06 11.24
C ILE A 46 11.95 -4.53 9.78
N PRO A 47 12.95 -5.32 9.30
CA PRO A 47 12.97 -5.74 7.90
C PRO A 47 11.77 -6.62 7.55
N ARG A 48 11.30 -7.47 8.47
CA ARG A 48 10.11 -8.31 8.26
C ARG A 48 8.83 -7.48 8.17
N TYR A 49 8.66 -6.50 9.05
CA TYR A 49 7.52 -5.61 9.04
C TYR A 49 7.44 -4.82 7.72
N ILE A 50 8.56 -4.29 7.23
CA ILE A 50 8.61 -3.58 5.95
C ILE A 50 8.18 -4.49 4.79
N GLN A 51 8.61 -5.75 4.75
CA GLN A 51 8.19 -6.69 3.71
C GLN A 51 6.69 -7.03 3.80
N TYR A 52 6.15 -7.18 5.02
CA TYR A 52 4.73 -7.41 5.23
C TYR A 52 3.87 -6.24 4.71
N VAL A 53 4.26 -5.01 5.05
CA VAL A 53 3.56 -3.81 4.56
C VAL A 53 3.60 -3.75 3.03
N ARG A 54 4.76 -4.03 2.41
CA ARG A 54 4.89 -4.08 0.94
C ARG A 54 3.99 -5.13 0.31
N ALA A 55 3.95 -6.33 0.88
CA ALA A 55 3.08 -7.41 0.40
C ALA A 55 1.60 -7.00 0.47
N SER A 56 1.18 -6.36 1.57
CA SER A 56 -0.19 -5.87 1.72
C SER A 56 -0.56 -4.80 0.69
N GLN A 57 0.37 -3.90 0.36
CA GLN A 57 0.19 -2.87 -0.66
C GLN A 57 0.10 -3.46 -2.07
N THR A 58 0.93 -4.45 -2.40
CA THR A 58 0.81 -5.15 -3.69
C THR A 58 -0.49 -5.96 -3.80
N ALA A 59 -1.00 -6.49 -2.70
CA ALA A 59 -2.28 -7.21 -2.68
C ALA A 59 -3.47 -6.25 -2.89
N GLU A 60 -3.42 -5.04 -2.31
CA GLU A 60 -4.41 -3.97 -2.55
C GLU A 60 -4.53 -3.67 -4.05
N VAL A 61 -3.39 -3.50 -4.74
CA VAL A 61 -3.35 -3.28 -6.19
C VAL A 61 -4.02 -4.41 -6.95
N GLY A 62 -3.70 -5.67 -6.62
CA GLY A 62 -4.29 -6.84 -7.29
C GLY A 62 -5.81 -6.92 -7.12
N GLN A 63 -6.31 -6.61 -5.93
CA GLN A 63 -7.75 -6.60 -5.65
C GLN A 63 -8.47 -5.50 -6.42
N ILE A 64 -7.97 -4.26 -6.36
CA ILE A 64 -8.60 -3.12 -7.03
C ILE A 64 -8.51 -3.29 -8.55
N ALA A 65 -7.33 -3.63 -9.08
CA ALA A 65 -7.15 -3.83 -10.52
C ALA A 65 -8.06 -4.95 -11.07
N GLY A 66 -8.24 -6.03 -10.31
CA GLY A 66 -9.19 -7.09 -10.66
C GLY A 66 -10.64 -6.60 -10.74
N GLN A 67 -11.06 -5.76 -9.80
CA GLN A 67 -12.40 -5.13 -9.81
C GLN A 67 -12.56 -4.18 -11.00
N MET A 68 -11.53 -3.39 -11.32
CA MET A 68 -11.54 -2.49 -12.48
C MET A 68 -11.74 -3.27 -13.78
N VAL A 69 -10.98 -4.35 -13.99
CA VAL A 69 -11.11 -5.20 -15.19
C VAL A 69 -12.51 -5.81 -15.29
N ALA A 70 -13.02 -6.38 -14.21
CA ALA A 70 -14.37 -6.96 -14.21
C ALA A 70 -15.44 -5.91 -14.53
N ALA A 71 -15.31 -4.69 -13.99
CA ALA A 71 -16.24 -3.62 -14.24
C ALA A 71 -16.18 -3.11 -15.69
N MET A 72 -14.98 -2.97 -16.28
CA MET A 72 -14.81 -2.60 -17.68
C MET A 72 -15.37 -3.67 -18.62
N GLN A 73 -15.09 -4.94 -18.37
CA GLN A 73 -15.65 -6.06 -19.15
C GLN A 73 -17.18 -6.08 -19.09
N SER A 74 -17.76 -5.91 -17.90
CA SER A 74 -19.22 -5.83 -17.76
C SER A 74 -19.83 -4.64 -18.50
N TYR A 75 -19.09 -3.53 -18.61
CA TYR A 75 -19.53 -2.34 -19.33
C TYR A 75 -19.43 -2.55 -20.85
N GLU A 76 -18.36 -3.18 -21.34
CA GLU A 76 -18.22 -3.58 -22.75
C GLU A 76 -19.40 -4.45 -23.19
N ASP A 77 -19.72 -5.48 -22.38
CA ASP A 77 -20.84 -6.38 -22.65
C ASP A 77 -22.18 -5.63 -22.65
N ALA A 78 -22.42 -4.78 -21.64
CA ALA A 78 -23.66 -4.03 -21.50
C ALA A 78 -23.89 -3.00 -22.62
N GLN A 79 -22.82 -2.40 -23.14
CA GLN A 79 -22.88 -1.42 -24.23
C GLN A 79 -22.61 -2.06 -25.61
N SER A 80 -22.37 -3.37 -25.67
CA SER A 80 -22.01 -4.10 -26.90
C SER A 80 -20.86 -3.41 -27.67
N LEU A 81 -19.83 -2.97 -26.93
CA LEU A 81 -18.69 -2.27 -27.52
C LEU A 81 -17.87 -3.21 -28.39
N THR A 82 -17.39 -2.69 -29.52
CA THR A 82 -16.34 -3.39 -30.28
C THR A 82 -15.00 -3.24 -29.55
N PRO A 83 -14.04 -4.15 -29.77
CA PRO A 83 -12.71 -4.04 -29.17
C PRO A 83 -12.03 -2.69 -29.42
N ALA A 84 -12.20 -2.11 -30.61
CA ALA A 84 -11.66 -0.80 -30.96
C ALA A 84 -12.37 0.36 -30.23
N ALA A 85 -13.69 0.25 -30.02
CA ALA A 85 -14.45 1.25 -29.28
C ALA A 85 -14.07 1.23 -27.79
N ALA A 86 -13.96 0.04 -27.20
CA ALA A 86 -13.51 -0.11 -25.82
C ALA A 86 -12.07 0.35 -25.62
N GLN A 87 -11.18 0.06 -26.57
CA GLN A 87 -9.83 0.63 -26.57
C GLN A 87 -9.87 2.15 -26.53
N THR A 88 -10.66 2.79 -27.38
CA THR A 88 -10.75 4.26 -27.43
C THR A 88 -11.32 4.84 -26.13
N LEU A 89 -12.28 4.16 -25.53
CA LEU A 89 -12.98 4.62 -24.33
C LEU A 89 -12.14 4.52 -23.07
N PHE A 90 -11.44 3.40 -22.87
CA PHE A 90 -10.72 3.11 -21.63
C PHE A 90 -9.24 3.49 -21.66
N ASN A 91 -8.68 3.71 -22.85
CA ASN A 91 -7.27 4.03 -22.96
C ASN A 91 -6.96 5.38 -22.28
N SER A 92 -5.92 5.37 -21.46
CA SER A 92 -5.46 6.51 -20.67
C SER A 92 -6.47 7.04 -19.65
N THR A 93 -7.49 6.26 -19.27
CA THR A 93 -8.40 6.64 -18.18
C THR A 93 -7.72 6.48 -16.82
N ILE A 94 -8.14 7.27 -15.84
CA ILE A 94 -7.53 7.29 -14.50
C ILE A 94 -8.57 7.00 -13.44
N LEU A 95 -8.14 6.40 -12.34
CA LEU A 95 -8.91 6.32 -11.10
C LEU A 95 -8.02 6.75 -9.95
N THR A 96 -8.45 7.77 -9.22
CA THR A 96 -7.72 8.34 -8.09
C THR A 96 -8.65 8.51 -6.88
N PRO A 97 -8.17 8.29 -5.64
CA PRO A 97 -8.98 8.54 -4.43
C PRO A 97 -9.24 10.02 -4.14
N ASP A 98 -8.65 10.92 -4.92
CA ASP A 98 -8.67 12.37 -4.77
C ASP A 98 -8.90 13.03 -6.15
N THR A 99 -8.80 14.34 -6.23
CA THR A 99 -8.96 15.17 -7.43
C THR A 99 -8.23 14.58 -8.64
N ILE A 100 -8.96 14.48 -9.76
CA ILE A 100 -8.49 13.95 -11.03
C ILE A 100 -7.47 14.95 -11.61
N PRO A 101 -6.30 14.50 -12.12
CA PRO A 101 -5.37 15.40 -12.80
C PRO A 101 -6.05 16.10 -13.98
N SER A 102 -5.70 17.37 -14.21
CA SER A 102 -6.37 18.19 -15.23
C SER A 102 -6.12 17.62 -16.64
N GLY A 103 -7.21 17.34 -17.37
CA GLY A 103 -7.16 16.80 -18.72
C GLY A 103 -7.37 15.28 -18.80
N ASP A 104 -7.39 14.58 -17.66
CA ASP A 104 -7.65 13.14 -17.61
C ASP A 104 -9.13 12.84 -17.37
N THR A 105 -9.62 11.75 -17.97
CA THR A 105 -10.97 11.23 -17.76
C THR A 105 -10.96 10.21 -16.64
N ASP A 106 -11.79 10.44 -15.62
CA ASP A 106 -11.98 9.47 -14.56
C ASP A 106 -12.83 8.29 -15.05
N ILE A 107 -12.34 7.08 -14.81
CA ILE A 107 -13.07 5.86 -15.14
C ILE A 107 -14.44 5.78 -14.47
N THR A 108 -14.66 6.46 -13.34
CA THR A 108 -15.99 6.53 -12.70
C THR A 108 -17.05 7.23 -13.57
N THR A 109 -16.63 8.08 -14.52
CA THR A 109 -17.55 8.72 -15.46
C THR A 109 -18.06 7.76 -16.54
N ILE A 110 -17.27 6.74 -16.84
CA ILE A 110 -17.59 5.69 -17.81
C ILE A 110 -18.29 4.52 -17.11
N VAL A 111 -17.77 4.14 -15.93
CA VAL A 111 -18.13 2.97 -15.13
C VAL A 111 -18.51 3.45 -13.72
N PRO A 112 -19.75 3.93 -13.50
CA PRO A 112 -20.14 4.63 -12.25
C PRO A 112 -20.10 3.76 -10.99
N GLN A 113 -20.25 2.44 -11.15
CA GLN A 113 -20.19 1.48 -10.05
C GLN A 113 -18.78 1.29 -9.47
N LEU A 114 -17.74 1.75 -10.17
CA LEU A 114 -16.37 1.59 -9.74
C LEU A 114 -16.00 2.76 -8.82
N ASN A 115 -15.65 2.46 -7.57
CA ASN A 115 -15.24 3.47 -6.60
C ASN A 115 -14.08 2.94 -5.75
N ILE A 116 -13.05 3.77 -5.58
CA ILE A 116 -11.91 3.46 -4.70
C ILE A 116 -12.10 4.22 -3.37
N PRO A 117 -11.82 3.59 -2.22
CA PRO A 117 -11.88 4.30 -0.94
C PRO A 117 -10.92 5.49 -0.91
N LYS A 118 -11.36 6.61 -0.29
CA LYS A 118 -10.64 7.91 -0.27
C LYS A 118 -9.20 7.84 0.27
N ASN A 119 -8.87 6.80 1.03
CA ASN A 119 -7.56 6.56 1.63
C ASN A 119 -6.71 5.53 0.89
N ALA A 120 -7.09 5.11 -0.33
CA ALA A 120 -6.30 4.12 -1.06
C ALA A 120 -4.91 4.66 -1.40
N SER A 121 -3.97 3.72 -1.44
CA SER A 121 -2.54 4.05 -1.45
C SER A 121 -2.05 4.50 -2.84
N PHE A 122 -2.78 4.13 -3.89
CA PHE A 122 -2.35 4.24 -5.29
C PHE A 122 -3.32 5.06 -6.14
N THR A 123 -2.77 5.68 -7.19
CA THR A 123 -3.50 6.17 -8.35
C THR A 123 -3.37 5.15 -9.47
N TYR A 124 -4.46 4.86 -10.17
CA TYR A 124 -4.51 3.85 -11.21
C TYR A 124 -4.70 4.51 -12.57
N THR A 125 -3.89 4.12 -13.55
CA THR A 125 -4.07 4.50 -14.95
C THR A 125 -4.34 3.23 -15.75
N VAL A 126 -5.38 3.26 -16.57
CA VAL A 126 -5.76 2.16 -17.47
C VAL A 126 -5.29 2.47 -18.88
N SER A 127 -4.77 1.46 -19.56
CA SER A 127 -4.56 1.45 -21.00
C SER A 127 -5.23 0.19 -21.57
N ALA A 128 -5.99 0.36 -22.64
CA ALA A 128 -6.68 -0.72 -23.32
C ALA A 128 -6.02 -0.96 -24.68
N ILE A 129 -5.79 -2.22 -25.03
CA ILE A 129 -5.05 -2.62 -26.24
C ILE A 129 -5.76 -3.81 -26.85
N VAL A 130 -6.01 -3.76 -28.15
CA VAL A 130 -6.50 -4.94 -28.88
C VAL A 130 -5.33 -5.88 -29.11
N ALA A 131 -5.44 -7.12 -28.65
CA ALA A 131 -4.45 -8.16 -28.89
C ALA A 131 -4.40 -8.47 -30.40
N THR A 132 -3.20 -8.46 -31.00
CA THR A 132 -3.02 -8.79 -32.42
C THR A 132 -2.31 -10.13 -32.64
N ALA A 133 -2.11 -10.91 -31.58
CA ALA A 133 -1.48 -12.23 -31.62
C ALA A 133 -1.90 -13.07 -30.41
N GLY A 134 -1.73 -14.39 -30.52
CA GLY A 134 -1.99 -15.35 -29.45
C GLY A 134 -3.46 -15.80 -29.31
N ALA A 135 -3.74 -16.56 -28.25
CA ALA A 135 -5.05 -17.18 -28.01
C ALA A 135 -6.19 -16.20 -27.67
N GLN A 136 -5.89 -14.90 -27.55
CA GLN A 136 -6.85 -13.82 -27.32
C GLN A 136 -6.82 -12.80 -28.46
N ASN A 137 -6.31 -13.19 -29.64
CA ASN A 137 -6.22 -12.31 -30.80
C ASN A 137 -7.60 -11.74 -31.16
N GLY A 138 -7.71 -10.41 -31.22
CA GLY A 138 -8.95 -9.67 -31.43
C GLY A 138 -9.63 -9.19 -30.14
N ASP A 139 -9.26 -9.73 -28.98
CA ASP A 139 -9.82 -9.32 -27.69
C ASP A 139 -9.10 -8.09 -27.12
N VAL A 140 -9.79 -7.35 -26.23
CA VAL A 140 -9.20 -6.22 -25.51
C VAL A 140 -8.46 -6.71 -24.28
N ALA A 141 -7.19 -6.36 -24.19
CA ALA A 141 -6.38 -6.49 -22.99
C ALA A 141 -6.25 -5.13 -22.28
N TYR A 142 -6.67 -5.09 -21.02
CA TYR A 142 -6.45 -3.99 -20.10
C TYR A 142 -5.11 -4.12 -19.38
N CYS A 143 -4.41 -3.00 -19.33
CA CYS A 143 -3.18 -2.78 -18.60
C CYS A 143 -3.41 -1.69 -17.56
N ILE A 144 -3.12 -2.02 -16.31
CA ILE A 144 -3.35 -1.10 -15.19
C ILE A 144 -2.00 -0.79 -14.56
N THR A 145 -1.68 0.49 -14.50
CA THR A 145 -0.49 1.03 -13.83
C THR A 145 -0.94 1.65 -12.52
N ALA A 146 -0.48 1.10 -11.40
CA ALA A 146 -0.72 1.66 -10.07
C ALA A 146 0.51 2.43 -9.61
N THR A 147 0.38 3.75 -9.46
CA THR A 147 1.45 4.63 -8.99
C THR A 147 1.18 5.05 -7.55
N GLY A 148 2.16 4.78 -6.68
CA GLY A 148 2.08 5.05 -5.25
C GLY A 148 2.07 6.54 -4.93
N ARG A 149 1.22 6.92 -3.99
CA ARG A 149 1.00 8.31 -3.60
C ARG A 149 1.90 8.68 -2.42
N ALA A 150 2.41 9.91 -2.43
CA ALA A 150 3.23 10.44 -1.34
C ALA A 150 2.48 10.43 0.01
N ASN A 151 1.19 10.77 0.00
CA ASN A 151 0.34 10.80 1.20
C ASN A 151 0.14 9.41 1.84
N ALA A 152 0.35 8.33 1.09
CA ALA A 152 0.25 6.96 1.58
C ALA A 152 1.60 6.38 2.04
N GLY A 153 2.63 7.23 2.16
CA GLY A 153 3.97 6.79 2.58
C GLY A 153 4.70 5.94 1.55
N ILE A 154 4.24 6.00 0.29
CA ILE A 154 4.75 5.17 -0.80
C ILE A 154 5.07 6.01 -2.06
N PRO A 155 5.92 7.03 -1.95
CA PRO A 155 6.22 7.92 -3.07
C PRO A 155 6.88 7.14 -4.22
N ASN A 156 6.37 7.34 -5.44
CA ASN A 156 7.02 6.91 -6.69
C ASN A 156 7.29 5.40 -6.79
N GLY A 157 6.49 4.55 -6.18
CA GLY A 157 6.55 3.13 -6.54
C GLY A 157 5.46 2.80 -7.55
N ILE A 158 5.77 1.89 -8.46
CA ILE A 158 4.88 1.51 -9.56
C ILE A 158 4.63 0.00 -9.49
N VAL A 159 3.37 -0.40 -9.66
CA VAL A 159 2.96 -1.80 -9.84
C VAL A 159 2.19 -1.92 -11.15
N LEU A 160 2.50 -2.94 -11.95
CA LEU A 160 1.80 -3.24 -13.20
C LEU A 160 0.89 -4.45 -13.03
N TYR A 161 -0.31 -4.33 -13.58
CA TYR A 161 -1.30 -5.40 -13.67
C TYR A 161 -1.74 -5.58 -15.12
N SER A 162 -1.92 -6.83 -15.54
CA SER A 162 -2.48 -7.20 -16.84
C SER A 162 -3.74 -8.05 -16.69
N SER A 163 -4.78 -7.70 -17.45
CA SER A 163 -6.01 -8.49 -17.56
C SER A 163 -5.83 -9.85 -18.24
N SER A 164 -4.67 -10.13 -18.82
CA SER A 164 -4.31 -11.46 -19.29
C SER A 164 -3.06 -11.94 -18.56
N PRO A 165 -3.01 -13.23 -18.17
CA PRO A 165 -1.84 -13.77 -17.49
C PRO A 165 -0.60 -13.69 -18.39
N SER A 166 0.54 -13.35 -17.81
CA SER A 166 1.83 -13.51 -18.49
C SER A 166 2.11 -15.01 -18.66
N LEU A 167 2.38 -15.44 -19.89
CA LEU A 167 2.71 -16.83 -20.22
C LEU A 167 4.13 -17.22 -19.80
N THR A 168 4.96 -16.26 -19.41
CA THR A 168 6.31 -16.50 -18.89
C THR A 168 6.51 -15.80 -17.55
N ASN A 169 7.26 -16.44 -16.66
CA ASN A 169 7.82 -15.80 -15.45
C ASN A 169 8.94 -14.80 -15.80
N ALA A 170 9.06 -14.40 -17.07
CA ALA A 170 10.12 -13.53 -17.54
C ALA A 170 9.97 -12.15 -16.90
N GLY A 171 11.07 -11.62 -16.35
CA GLY A 171 11.13 -10.24 -15.88
C GLY A 171 10.41 -9.94 -14.57
N GLY A 172 10.07 -10.96 -13.78
CA GLY A 172 9.50 -10.79 -12.44
C GLY A 172 7.98 -10.82 -12.38
N TRP A 173 7.27 -11.20 -13.45
CA TRP A 173 5.81 -11.37 -13.40
C TRP A 173 5.40 -12.65 -12.65
N GLN A 174 4.39 -12.53 -11.79
CA GLN A 174 3.67 -13.66 -11.18
C GLN A 174 2.20 -13.58 -11.60
N GLY A 175 1.82 -14.42 -12.57
CA GLY A 175 0.49 -14.41 -13.16
C GLY A 175 0.16 -13.10 -13.85
N ARG A 176 -0.67 -12.27 -13.21
CA ARG A 176 -1.21 -11.00 -13.75
C ARG A 176 -0.51 -9.75 -13.24
N MET A 177 0.45 -9.88 -12.33
CA MET A 177 1.12 -8.75 -11.69
C MET A 177 2.63 -8.86 -11.81
N ASN A 178 3.30 -7.70 -11.91
CA ASN A 178 4.75 -7.65 -11.79
C ASN A 178 5.17 -7.71 -10.31
N ASN A 179 5.98 -8.71 -9.95
CA ASN A 179 6.54 -8.96 -8.62
C ASN A 179 7.98 -8.43 -8.47
N LYS A 180 8.47 -7.53 -9.34
CA LYS A 180 9.67 -6.77 -8.97
C LYS A 180 9.33 -6.02 -7.68
N PRO A 181 10.13 -6.18 -6.61
CA PRO A 181 9.77 -5.66 -5.31
C PRO A 181 9.58 -4.15 -5.42
N TYR A 182 8.35 -3.73 -5.15
CA TYR A 182 7.97 -2.35 -4.97
C TYR A 182 8.97 -1.67 -4.02
N LEU A 183 9.84 -0.85 -4.59
CA LEU A 183 10.68 0.11 -3.91
C LEU A 183 10.20 1.45 -4.46
N GLY A 184 10.00 2.46 -3.61
CA GLY A 184 9.71 3.85 -4.02
C GLY A 184 10.84 4.52 -4.81
N ALA A 185 11.55 3.75 -5.65
CA ALA A 185 12.67 4.12 -6.49
C ALA A 185 12.28 4.13 -7.99
N LEU A 186 11.16 3.52 -8.38
CA LEU A 186 10.72 3.52 -9.78
C LEU A 186 9.81 4.71 -10.07
N THR A 187 10.42 5.84 -10.39
CA THR A 187 9.71 7.07 -10.80
C THR A 187 9.13 7.00 -12.20
N THR A 188 9.58 6.04 -13.00
CA THR A 188 9.15 5.84 -14.39
C THR A 188 8.98 4.35 -14.65
N THR A 189 8.24 4.04 -15.71
CA THR A 189 8.02 2.66 -16.12
C THR A 189 9.25 2.06 -16.84
N THR A 190 10.25 2.89 -17.15
CA THR A 190 11.52 2.49 -17.75
C THR A 190 12.27 1.49 -16.84
N GLY A 191 12.50 0.26 -17.34
CA GLY A 191 13.14 -0.83 -16.59
C GLY A 191 12.16 -1.89 -16.05
N LEU A 192 10.85 -1.66 -16.17
CA LEU A 192 9.85 -2.71 -16.04
C LEU A 192 9.89 -3.58 -17.30
N VAL A 193 10.03 -4.90 -17.12
CA VAL A 193 10.02 -5.85 -18.24
C VAL A 193 8.56 -6.06 -18.62
N ALA A 194 8.25 -5.93 -19.91
CA ALA A 194 6.91 -6.20 -20.42
C ALA A 194 6.52 -7.66 -20.15
N GLY A 195 5.27 -7.87 -19.74
CA GLY A 195 4.72 -9.19 -19.45
C GLY A 195 3.22 -9.20 -19.71
N GLY A 196 2.72 -10.32 -20.24
CA GLY A 196 1.38 -10.38 -20.81
C GLY A 196 1.24 -9.48 -22.05
N TYR A 197 0.08 -8.80 -22.19
CA TYR A 197 -0.16 -7.80 -23.25
C TYR A 197 0.25 -6.37 -22.84
N CYS A 198 0.89 -6.22 -21.67
CA CYS A 198 1.22 -4.91 -21.10
C CYS A 198 2.73 -4.63 -21.16
N ALA A 199 3.11 -3.56 -21.86
CA ALA A 199 4.42 -2.94 -21.68
C ALA A 199 4.37 -1.85 -20.62
N ALA A 200 5.56 -1.50 -20.12
CA ALA A 200 5.85 -0.35 -19.29
C ALA A 200 5.22 0.97 -19.77
N SER A 201 5.10 1.19 -21.09
CA SER A 201 4.54 2.41 -21.68
C SER A 201 3.11 2.24 -22.22
N GLY A 202 2.44 1.14 -21.87
CA GLY A 202 1.32 0.62 -22.66
C GLY A 202 1.85 -0.15 -23.88
N ALA A 203 1.35 -1.38 -24.02
CA ALA A 203 1.54 -2.32 -25.13
C ALA A 203 2.96 -2.84 -25.41
N SER A 204 3.19 -4.11 -25.11
CA SER A 204 3.95 -4.97 -26.02
C SER A 204 3.45 -6.39 -25.84
N GLN A 205 3.03 -6.98 -26.96
CA GLN A 205 2.59 -8.35 -27.02
C GLN A 205 3.76 -9.26 -26.65
N ALA A 206 3.56 -10.16 -25.69
CA ALA A 206 4.43 -11.31 -25.58
C ALA A 206 4.26 -12.13 -26.87
N THR A 207 5.20 -11.99 -27.79
CA THR A 207 5.29 -12.81 -29.00
C THR A 207 5.31 -14.27 -28.55
N GLN A 208 4.26 -15.02 -28.86
CA GLN A 208 4.24 -16.46 -28.65
C GLN A 208 5.24 -17.06 -29.64
N SER A 209 6.29 -17.71 -29.14
CA SER A 209 7.07 -18.69 -29.89
C SER A 209 6.80 -20.06 -29.29
#